data_AF-A0A925UVQ8-F1
#
_entry.id   AF-A0A925UVQ8-F1
#
_cell.length_a   1.000
_cell.length_b   1.000
_cell.length_c   1.000
_cell.angle_alpha   90.00
_cell.angle_beta   90.00
_cell.angle_gamma   90.00
#
_symmetry.space_group_name_H-M   'P 1'
#
loop_
_entity.id
_entity.type
_entity.pdbx_description
1 polymer ?
#
loop_
_entity_poly.entity_id
_entity_poly.type
_entity_poly.pdbx_seq_one_letter_code
_entity_poly.pdbx_strand_id
1 'polypeptide(L)'
;MKVPGTLISEYQEKTVKMAVWSLQIITYRLSTKYVCIVNNVDPGATICRESASTREAAQRRALERANQYLSGTITLDPFVPDAIEPSLAKIVQPKPEPSKTFTVAEFLGVPLQDRMKYILSGTLAFVSDQNQLIPAGTAMKLLSEASA
;
A
#
# COMPACT_ATOMS: atom_id res chain seq x y z
N MET A 1 49.58 9.28 2.12
CA MET A 1 48.86 8.85 3.34
C MET A 1 47.38 8.69 2.98
N LYS A 2 46.93 7.48 2.63
CA LYS A 2 45.52 7.22 2.26
C LYS A 2 44.71 7.07 3.54
N VAL A 3 43.74 7.94 3.75
CA VAL A 3 42.77 7.84 4.85
C VAL A 3 42.04 6.50 4.68
N PRO A 4 42.02 5.61 5.70
CA PRO A 4 41.41 4.30 5.55
C PRO A 4 39.91 4.46 5.25
N GLY A 5 39.44 3.75 4.23
CA GLY A 5 38.03 3.68 3.90
C GLY A 5 37.22 3.36 5.16
N THR A 6 36.13 4.09 5.38
CA THR A 6 35.36 3.99 6.62
C THR A 6 34.83 2.57 6.77
N LEU A 7 35.43 1.80 7.67
CA LEU A 7 35.01 0.43 7.94
C LEU A 7 33.62 0.47 8.57
N ILE A 8 32.63 0.02 7.82
CA ILE A 8 31.30 -0.30 8.36
C ILE A 8 31.47 -1.59 9.16
N SER A 9 31.07 -1.57 10.42
CA SER A 9 31.09 -2.74 11.30
C SER A 9 29.76 -2.90 12.02
N GLU A 10 29.53 -4.07 12.64
CA GLU A 10 28.31 -4.32 13.44
C GLU A 10 27.00 -4.11 12.67
N TYR A 11 26.96 -4.50 11.40
CA TYR A 11 25.75 -4.44 10.57
C TYR A 11 24.65 -5.34 11.13
N GLN A 12 23.46 -4.80 11.26
CA GLN A 12 22.24 -5.50 11.60
C GLN A 12 21.10 -4.99 10.74
N GLU A 13 20.23 -5.91 10.38
CA GLU A 13 19.03 -5.63 9.61
C GLU A 13 17.88 -6.43 10.20
N LYS A 14 16.72 -5.78 10.35
CA LYS A 14 15.48 -6.45 10.74
C LYS A 14 14.29 -5.77 10.09
N THR A 15 13.28 -6.57 9.78
CA THR A 15 11.99 -6.06 9.32
C THR A 15 11.00 -6.08 10.48
N VAL A 16 10.29 -4.97 10.67
CA VAL A 16 9.28 -4.79 11.72
C VAL A 16 8.01 -4.26 11.09
N LYS A 17 6.85 -4.82 11.46
CA LYS A 17 5.56 -4.24 11.11
C LYS A 17 5.19 -3.18 12.14
N MET A 18 4.91 -1.96 11.68
CA MET A 18 4.46 -0.85 12.52
C MET A 18 3.21 -0.23 11.90
N ALA A 19 2.06 -0.40 12.56
CA ALA A 19 0.74 -0.10 11.99
C ALA A 19 0.56 -0.79 10.62
N VAL A 20 0.35 0.00 9.56
CA VAL A 20 0.15 -0.48 8.18
C VAL A 20 1.45 -0.64 7.40
N TRP A 21 2.59 -0.27 8.00
CA TRP A 21 3.87 -0.17 7.30
C TRP A 21 4.78 -1.37 7.61
N SER A 22 5.38 -1.95 6.58
CA SER A 22 6.49 -2.90 6.72
C SER A 22 7.81 -2.13 6.67
N LEU A 23 8.48 -1.99 7.81
CA LEU A 23 9.68 -1.18 7.94
C LEU A 23 10.92 -2.06 8.03
N GLN A 24 11.93 -1.76 7.22
CA GLN A 24 13.26 -2.34 7.34
C GLN A 24 14.14 -1.39 8.15
N ILE A 25 14.70 -1.90 9.24
CA ILE A 25 15.59 -1.16 10.14
C ILE A 25 16.99 -1.70 9.93
N ILE A 26 17.87 -0.87 9.40
CA ILE A 26 19.29 -1.17 9.19
C ILE A 26 20.08 -0.39 10.23
N THR A 27 20.96 -1.05 10.96
CA THR A 27 21.86 -0.40 11.92
C THR A 27 23.28 -0.85 11.68
N TYR A 28 24.22 0.08 11.66
CA TYR A 28 25.65 -0.24 11.54
C TYR A 28 26.48 0.79 12.29
N ARG A 29 27.69 0.40 12.67
CA ARG A 29 28.69 1.29 13.24
C ARG A 29 29.54 1.90 12.13
N LEU A 30 29.69 3.22 12.21
CA LEU A 30 30.52 4.02 11.32
C LEU A 30 31.52 4.78 12.18
N SER A 31 32.75 4.25 12.25
CA SER A 31 33.81 4.79 13.12
C SER A 31 33.37 4.86 14.60
N THR A 32 33.18 6.06 15.14
CA THR A 32 32.81 6.30 16.55
C THR A 32 31.30 6.44 16.80
N LYS A 33 30.46 6.28 15.77
CA LYS A 33 29.01 6.46 15.88
C LYS A 33 28.25 5.26 15.33
N TYR A 34 27.07 5.03 15.86
CA TYR A 34 26.08 4.13 15.29
C TYR A 34 25.13 4.90 14.39
N VAL A 35 24.84 4.35 13.23
CA VAL A 35 23.88 4.86 12.25
C VAL A 35 22.72 3.89 12.19
N CYS A 36 21.50 4.41 12.26
CA CYS A 36 20.28 3.66 12.05
C CYS A 36 19.49 4.26 10.87
N ILE A 37 19.10 3.43 9.93
CA ILE A 37 18.30 3.78 8.75
C ILE A 37 16.97 3.03 8.88
N VAL A 38 15.86 3.74 8.66
CA VAL A 38 14.52 3.15 8.59
C VAL A 38 14.01 3.33 7.18
N ASN A 39 13.77 2.22 6.49
CA ASN A 39 13.20 2.16 5.17
C ASN A 39 11.77 1.62 5.25
N ASN A 40 10.87 2.12 4.42
CA ASN A 40 9.64 1.44 4.07
C ASN A 40 9.97 0.41 2.98
N VAL A 41 9.65 -0.87 3.22
CA VAL A 41 9.93 -1.97 2.27
C VAL A 41 9.09 -1.82 0.99
N ASP A 42 7.88 -1.28 1.11
CA ASP A 42 6.96 -1.05 -0.01
C ASP A 42 6.26 0.30 0.19
N PRO A 43 6.65 1.36 -0.56
CA PRO A 43 7.21 1.36 -1.92
C PRO A 43 8.75 1.44 -2.02
N GLY A 44 9.51 0.99 -1.02
CA GLY A 44 10.98 0.99 -1.09
C GLY A 44 11.64 2.35 -0.85
N ALA A 45 11.16 3.11 0.14
CA ALA A 45 11.61 4.48 0.43
C ALA A 45 12.35 4.58 1.77
N THR A 46 13.48 5.30 1.83
CA THR A 46 14.10 5.65 3.11
C THR A 46 13.29 6.73 3.82
N ILE A 47 12.73 6.42 4.98
CA ILE A 47 11.93 7.34 5.80
C ILE A 47 12.85 8.30 6.54
N CYS A 48 13.87 7.75 7.21
CA CYS A 48 14.81 8.56 7.97
C CYS A 48 16.15 7.84 8.19
N ARG A 49 17.15 8.63 8.54
CA ARG A 49 18.47 8.19 8.98
C ARG A 49 18.88 8.99 10.20
N GLU A 50 19.23 8.29 11.27
CA GLU A 50 19.70 8.89 12.52
C GLU A 50 21.04 8.31 12.94
N SER A 51 21.76 9.06 13.77
CA SER A 51 23.02 8.60 14.34
C SER A 51 23.18 8.97 15.81
N ALA A 52 23.87 8.12 16.57
CA ALA A 52 24.15 8.35 17.99
C ALA A 52 25.47 7.69 18.41
N SER A 53 25.90 7.94 19.65
CA SER A 53 27.08 7.31 20.26
C SER A 53 26.86 5.83 20.59
N THR A 54 25.62 5.40 20.79
CA THR A 54 25.25 3.99 21.05
C THR A 54 24.23 3.49 20.05
N ARG A 55 24.16 2.18 19.88
CA ARG A 55 23.24 1.51 18.95
C ARG A 55 21.79 1.77 19.34
N GLU A 56 21.48 1.60 20.62
CA GLU A 56 20.14 1.72 21.20
C GLU A 56 19.64 3.15 21.06
N ALA A 57 20.52 4.14 21.27
CA ALA A 57 20.16 5.55 21.08
C ALA A 57 19.90 5.89 19.61
N ALA A 58 20.69 5.34 18.68
CA ALA A 58 20.49 5.56 17.25
C ALA A 58 19.16 4.95 16.78
N GLN A 59 18.87 3.71 17.21
CA GLN A 59 17.61 3.03 16.90
C GLN A 59 16.39 3.74 17.48
N ARG A 60 16.44 4.12 18.77
CA ARG A 60 15.34 4.83 19.41
C ARG A 60 15.02 6.14 18.70
N ARG A 61 16.03 6.97 18.40
CA ARG A 61 15.86 8.23 17.66
C ARG A 61 15.28 8.00 16.27
N ALA A 62 15.78 7.01 15.55
CA ALA A 62 15.28 6.68 14.22
C ALA A 62 13.82 6.24 14.25
N LEU A 63 13.43 5.41 15.22
CA LEU A 63 12.05 4.95 15.38
C LEU A 63 11.10 6.07 15.80
N GLU A 64 11.50 6.93 16.74
CA GLU A 64 10.73 8.11 17.13
C GLU A 64 10.51 9.04 15.93
N ARG A 65 11.55 9.28 15.13
CA ARG A 65 11.48 10.11 13.93
C ARG A 65 10.64 9.48 12.82
N ALA A 66 10.79 8.17 12.58
CA ALA A 66 9.97 7.44 11.63
C ALA A 66 8.49 7.49 12.02
N ASN A 67 8.17 7.33 13.31
CA ASN A 67 6.79 7.43 13.79
C ASN A 67 6.19 8.83 13.57
N GLN A 68 6.97 9.90 13.78
CA GLN A 68 6.53 11.28 13.48
C GLN A 68 6.23 11.49 11.99
N TYR A 69 7.02 10.90 11.09
CA TYR A 69 6.77 11.03 9.66
C TYR A 69 5.59 10.18 9.19
N LEU A 70 5.50 8.95 9.67
CA LEU A 70 4.44 8.02 9.28
C LEU A 70 3.07 8.43 9.83
N SER A 71 3.00 9.11 10.97
CA SER A 71 1.73 9.64 11.51
C SER A 71 1.15 10.77 10.68
N GLY A 72 1.99 11.48 9.90
CA GLY A 72 1.55 12.52 8.96
C GLY A 72 1.16 12.00 7.58
N THR A 73 1.38 10.71 7.31
CA THR A 73 1.08 10.11 6.00
C THR A 73 -0.41 9.78 5.90
N ILE A 74 -1.09 10.35 4.90
CA ILE A 74 -2.47 10.00 4.56
C ILE A 74 -2.42 8.78 3.65
N THR A 75 -2.99 7.66 4.10
CA THR A 75 -3.22 6.50 3.24
C THR A 75 -4.53 6.72 2.49
N LEU A 76 -4.49 6.74 1.16
CA LEU A 76 -5.70 6.93 0.32
C LEU A 76 -6.68 5.75 0.46
N ASP A 77 -6.16 4.56 0.74
CA ASP A 77 -6.94 3.36 1.05
C ASP A 77 -6.69 2.96 2.51
N PRO A 78 -7.62 3.20 3.45
CA PRO A 78 -7.43 2.83 4.83
C PRO A 78 -7.34 1.30 4.96
N PHE A 79 -6.24 0.81 5.53
CA PHE A 79 -6.15 -0.57 5.96
C PHE A 79 -7.15 -0.78 7.10
N VAL A 80 -8.19 -1.55 6.85
CA VAL A 80 -9.16 -1.98 7.86
C VAL A 80 -8.79 -3.41 8.24
N PRO A 81 -8.20 -3.65 9.43
CA PRO A 81 -8.03 -5.01 9.94
C PRO A 81 -9.41 -5.66 10.00
N ASP A 82 -9.56 -6.85 9.42
CA ASP A 82 -10.81 -7.61 9.35
C ASP A 82 -11.90 -7.05 8.42
N ALA A 83 -11.56 -6.17 7.46
CA ALA A 83 -12.48 -5.92 6.36
C ALA A 83 -12.72 -7.23 5.60
N ILE A 84 -13.97 -7.68 5.59
CA ILE A 84 -14.47 -8.67 4.63
C ILE A 84 -14.06 -8.14 3.27
N GLU A 85 -13.24 -8.91 2.53
CA GLU A 85 -12.84 -8.49 1.19
C GLU A 85 -14.13 -8.18 0.42
N PRO A 86 -14.28 -6.95 -0.11
CA PRO A 86 -15.54 -6.56 -0.72
C PRO A 86 -15.79 -7.49 -1.90
N SER A 87 -16.88 -8.26 -1.85
CA SER A 87 -17.28 -9.09 -2.98
C SER A 87 -18.12 -8.24 -3.93
N LEU A 88 -17.82 -8.29 -5.23
CA LEU A 88 -18.59 -7.55 -6.23
C LEU A 88 -19.87 -8.33 -6.54
N ALA A 89 -21.03 -7.77 -6.20
CA ALA A 89 -22.32 -8.44 -6.45
C ALA A 89 -22.96 -8.02 -7.78
N LYS A 90 -22.99 -6.72 -8.07
CA LYS A 90 -23.66 -6.19 -9.27
C LYS A 90 -23.00 -4.93 -9.81
N ILE A 91 -23.13 -4.74 -11.11
CA ILE A 91 -22.67 -3.59 -11.88
C ILE A 91 -23.90 -2.91 -12.45
N VAL A 92 -24.11 -1.65 -12.07
CA VAL A 92 -25.29 -0.88 -12.47
C VAL A 92 -24.85 0.21 -13.43
N GLN A 93 -25.48 0.26 -14.58
CA GLN A 93 -25.42 1.38 -15.50
C GLN A 93 -26.72 2.21 -15.32
N PRO A 94 -26.67 3.35 -14.60
CA PRO A 94 -27.84 4.16 -14.30
C PRO A 94 -28.35 4.94 -15.52
N LYS A 95 -27.54 5.13 -16.57
CA LYS A 95 -27.90 5.85 -17.79
C LYS A 95 -27.41 5.12 -19.05
N PRO A 96 -28.22 5.06 -20.12
CA PRO A 96 -29.53 5.67 -20.31
C PRO A 96 -30.68 4.90 -19.62
N GLU A 97 -31.82 5.55 -19.40
CA GLU A 97 -33.02 4.89 -18.88
C GLU A 97 -33.64 3.96 -19.94
N PRO A 98 -34.09 2.74 -19.55
CA PRO A 98 -34.07 2.17 -18.20
C PRO A 98 -32.66 1.71 -17.76
N SER A 99 -32.35 1.91 -16.48
CA SER A 99 -31.05 1.52 -15.91
C SER A 99 -30.78 0.03 -16.12
N LYS A 100 -29.59 -0.30 -16.61
CA LYS A 100 -29.18 -1.68 -16.89
C LYS A 100 -28.36 -2.22 -15.72
N THR A 101 -28.77 -3.34 -15.15
CA THR A 101 -28.02 -4.03 -14.09
C THR A 101 -27.43 -5.32 -14.65
N PHE A 102 -26.18 -5.59 -14.29
CA PHE A 102 -25.46 -6.81 -14.62
C PHE A 102 -24.99 -7.48 -13.34
N THR A 103 -25.08 -8.80 -13.27
CA THR A 103 -24.22 -9.61 -12.39
C THR A 103 -22.79 -9.61 -12.94
N VAL A 104 -21.83 -10.02 -12.10
CA VAL A 104 -20.42 -10.15 -12.54
C VAL A 104 -20.30 -11.10 -13.74
N ALA A 105 -20.96 -12.26 -13.69
CA ALA A 105 -20.94 -13.24 -14.77
C ALA A 105 -21.56 -12.70 -16.07
N GLU A 106 -22.70 -12.02 -15.97
CA GLU A 106 -23.34 -11.39 -17.13
C GLU A 106 -22.44 -10.32 -17.75
N PHE A 107 -21.80 -9.48 -16.93
CA PHE A 107 -20.90 -8.46 -17.42
C PHE A 107 -19.68 -9.07 -18.11
N LEU A 108 -19.04 -10.09 -17.51
CA LEU A 108 -17.90 -10.77 -18.12
C LEU A 108 -18.26 -11.50 -19.42
N GLY A 109 -19.51 -11.97 -19.56
CA GLY A 109 -20.05 -12.55 -20.78
C GLY A 109 -20.30 -11.54 -21.91
N VAL A 110 -20.33 -10.23 -21.62
CA VAL A 110 -20.43 -9.19 -22.64
C VAL A 110 -19.11 -9.14 -23.44
N PRO A 111 -19.18 -9.00 -24.79
CA PRO A 111 -17.98 -8.80 -25.61
C PRO A 111 -17.07 -7.70 -25.06
N LEU A 112 -15.76 -7.93 -25.09
CA LEU A 112 -14.77 -7.01 -24.49
C LEU A 112 -14.95 -5.57 -24.99
N GLN A 113 -15.26 -5.39 -26.28
CA GLN A 113 -15.48 -4.09 -26.89
C GLN A 113 -16.64 -3.33 -26.24
N ASP A 114 -17.75 -4.02 -25.92
CA ASP A 114 -18.91 -3.40 -25.31
C ASP A 114 -18.69 -3.17 -23.81
N ARG A 115 -17.98 -4.07 -23.11
CA ARG A 115 -17.49 -3.82 -21.75
C ARG A 115 -16.66 -2.55 -21.67
N MET A 116 -15.72 -2.36 -22.61
CA MET A 116 -14.89 -1.16 -22.67
C MET A 116 -15.72 0.11 -22.91
N LYS A 117 -16.75 0.06 -23.76
CA LYS A 117 -17.67 1.20 -23.94
C LYS A 117 -18.38 1.56 -22.62
N TYR A 118 -18.84 0.56 -21.87
CA TYR A 118 -19.47 0.80 -20.57
C TYR A 118 -18.49 1.41 -19.57
N ILE A 119 -17.28 0.86 -19.45
CA ILE A 119 -16.24 1.35 -18.53
C ILE A 119 -15.83 2.79 -18.88
N LEU A 120 -15.53 3.06 -20.15
CA LEU A 120 -15.08 4.37 -20.61
C LEU A 120 -16.18 5.44 -20.58
N SER A 121 -17.45 5.04 -20.52
CA SER A 121 -18.55 6.00 -20.33
C SER A 121 -18.52 6.69 -18.96
N GLY A 122 -17.79 6.13 -17.98
CA GLY A 122 -17.72 6.67 -16.62
C GLY A 122 -19.05 6.61 -15.85
N THR A 123 -20.06 5.93 -16.38
CA THR A 123 -21.39 5.87 -15.76
C THR A 123 -21.61 4.63 -14.89
N LEU A 124 -20.71 3.66 -14.91
CA LEU A 124 -20.88 2.43 -14.14
C LEU A 124 -20.75 2.67 -12.63
N ALA A 125 -21.71 2.13 -11.88
CA ALA A 125 -21.66 2.01 -10.44
C ALA A 125 -21.44 0.53 -10.06
N PHE A 126 -20.50 0.29 -9.16
CA PHE A 126 -20.16 -1.05 -8.68
C PHE A 126 -20.72 -1.23 -7.28
N VAL A 127 -21.39 -2.33 -7.01
CA VAL A 127 -22.10 -2.55 -5.75
C VAL A 127 -21.69 -3.88 -5.12
N SER A 128 -21.42 -3.86 -3.81
CA SER A 128 -21.09 -5.05 -3.03
C SER A 128 -22.32 -5.92 -2.73
N ASP A 129 -22.07 -7.13 -2.24
CA ASP A 129 -23.07 -8.01 -1.60
C ASP A 129 -23.87 -7.32 -0.49
N GLN A 130 -23.24 -6.43 0.28
CA GLN A 130 -23.86 -5.60 1.31
C GLN A 130 -24.59 -4.37 0.75
N ASN A 131 -24.78 -4.30 -0.57
CA ASN A 131 -25.46 -3.19 -1.27
C ASN A 131 -24.79 -1.82 -1.07
N GLN A 132 -23.47 -1.80 -0.88
CA GLN A 132 -22.66 -0.56 -0.77
C GLN A 132 -21.93 -0.26 -2.08
N LEU A 133 -21.72 1.02 -2.39
CA LEU A 133 -20.94 1.44 -3.55
C LEU A 133 -19.45 1.13 -3.35
N ILE A 134 -18.85 0.47 -4.32
CA ILE A 134 -17.42 0.14 -4.35
C ILE A 134 -16.69 1.11 -5.29
N PRO A 135 -15.50 1.62 -4.92
CA PRO A 135 -14.65 2.39 -5.83
C PRO A 135 -14.29 1.60 -7.11
N ALA A 136 -14.21 2.30 -8.24
CA ALA A 136 -13.94 1.67 -9.53
C ALA A 136 -12.62 0.87 -9.55
N GLY A 137 -11.56 1.37 -8.89
CA GLY A 137 -10.27 0.67 -8.80
C GLY A 137 -10.39 -0.70 -8.13
N THR A 138 -11.07 -0.77 -6.98
CA THR A 138 -11.34 -2.01 -6.26
C THR A 138 -12.22 -2.95 -7.09
N ALA A 139 -13.27 -2.43 -7.73
CA ALA A 139 -14.15 -3.23 -8.57
C ALA A 139 -13.43 -3.85 -9.79
N MET A 140 -12.50 -3.12 -10.41
CA MET A 140 -11.71 -3.63 -11.53
C MET A 140 -10.76 -4.77 -11.11
N LYS A 141 -10.17 -4.68 -9.91
CA LYS A 141 -9.37 -5.76 -9.34
C LYS A 141 -10.21 -7.03 -9.18
N LEU A 142 -11.38 -6.91 -8.55
CA LEU A 142 -12.33 -8.02 -8.35
C LEU A 142 -12.82 -8.63 -9.67
N LEU A 143 -13.06 -7.80 -10.69
CA LEU A 143 -13.43 -8.28 -12.03
C LEU A 143 -12.29 -9.03 -12.73
N SER A 144 -11.04 -8.60 -12.53
CA SER A 144 -9.88 -9.30 -13.05
C SER A 144 -9.70 -10.66 -12.38
N GLU A 145 -9.91 -10.74 -11.08
CA GLU A 145 -9.85 -12.00 -10.31
C GLU A 145 -10.98 -12.95 -10.70
N ALA A 146 -12.19 -12.43 -10.93
CA ALA A 146 -13.34 -13.23 -11.35
C ALA A 146 -13.28 -13.72 -12.82
N SER A 147 -12.36 -13.15 -13.63
CA SER A 147 -12.15 -13.54 -15.03
C SER A 147 -11.00 -14.56 -15.20
N ALA A 148 -10.25 -14.84 -14.14
CA ALA A 148 -9.16 -15.82 -14.11
C ALA A 148 -9.69 -17.24 -13.84
#